data_AF-A0A0Q6R3Y8-F1
#
_entry.id   AF-A0A0Q6R3Y8-F1
#
_cell.length_a   1.000
_cell.length_b   1.000
_cell.length_c   1.000
_cell.angle_alpha   90.00
_cell.angle_beta   90.00
_cell.angle_gamma   90.00
#
_symmetry.space_group_name_H-M   'P 1'
#
loop_
_entity.id
_entity.type
_entity.pdbx_description
1 polymer ?
#
loop_
_entity_poly.entity_id
_entity_poly.type
_entity_poly.pdbx_seq_one_letter_code
_entity_poly.pdbx_strand_id
1 'polypeptide(L)'
;MDFYGASFHGSARQALTAPEGYESARAAMDAIIAFPQHQGRYEQVPINWVAAEEVLSGELATLDISDAEYSNFYKALVAIGYSGNALRAQIVKYGCARWNELSETIRSLVVGYIPDRDTGASYVHFGGVIRDFPELANDDEIFNSFIHSIEFQRANLETSLSQIRVLSGDEKRVARVLRAIGAAGHRSVHHQFSLLCAEWAGESAYGKLQYALWYDPAKRDRHETMVNMHIPPQVEKLASLLVEFGLGAKAGKNHYNISNLPSAAKTSWRDELATVVGENSELAAAVLETFFVMGPAGQDHELLSATIKLAERLPKDGLAAHISPETTLANRRARACMSMMEGSSDVLDLMIHAYQSSFENGVNAKAPVPKTWLGDARVEQLFECSVNEMARIVGDEIFDNLHAGEESHLSELFKELKFCLEKLSSQLAFAANELDAHERFDFSLSQRIIGKPEEGGAGIDHPRFSTDVCLIFKAMDDGVCLSQRATLIQAKRLQMINGRPFVYSIKRDQLDDIATQTLASFLLLLGPAHGSSRLPVIPAGLMVDLMKQNSSMSLSPSNAAGLGRSFGTWLLEDVIGLWTGDRTGKLVEKALGRENGRPRLIFELVVQRQSKGSDGWAAL
;
A
#
# COMPACT_ATOMS: atom_id res chain seq x y z
N MET A 1 -11.80 -21.61 76.69
CA MET A 1 -12.30 -20.67 75.67
C MET A 1 -11.97 -21.27 74.31
N ASP A 2 -12.44 -22.47 74.01
CA ASP A 2 -13.83 -22.81 73.68
C ASP A 2 -14.30 -22.06 72.43
N PHE A 3 -14.25 -22.74 71.29
CA PHE A 3 -15.39 -22.96 70.40
C PHE A 3 -14.99 -24.01 69.34
N TYR A 4 -14.91 -25.28 69.78
CA TYR A 4 -15.08 -26.44 68.91
C TYR A 4 -16.54 -26.88 69.08
N GLY A 5 -17.35 -26.81 68.03
CA GLY A 5 -18.77 -27.18 68.14
C GLY A 5 -19.61 -26.83 66.93
N ALA A 6 -19.32 -27.46 65.78
CA ALA A 6 -20.32 -27.67 64.74
C ALA A 6 -20.16 -29.09 64.22
N SER A 7 -20.88 -29.99 64.88
CA SER A 7 -21.15 -31.36 64.48
C SER A 7 -21.77 -31.38 63.09
N PHE A 8 -21.01 -31.84 62.09
CA PHE A 8 -21.57 -32.36 60.84
C PHE A 8 -22.42 -33.58 61.21
N HIS A 9 -23.73 -33.42 61.23
CA HIS A 9 -24.64 -34.56 61.20
C HIS A 9 -24.40 -35.33 59.91
N GLY A 10 -23.87 -36.55 60.04
CA GLY A 10 -23.92 -37.54 58.98
C GLY A 10 -25.38 -37.84 58.67
N SER A 11 -25.90 -37.29 57.57
CA SER A 11 -27.00 -37.95 56.88
C SER A 11 -26.42 -39.23 56.31
N ALA A 12 -27.09 -40.35 56.56
CA ALA A 12 -26.76 -41.61 55.92
C ALA A 12 -26.86 -41.39 54.40
N ARG A 13 -25.72 -41.41 53.71
CA ARG A 13 -25.67 -41.51 52.25
C ARG A 13 -26.37 -42.80 51.87
N GLN A 14 -27.64 -42.75 51.52
CA GLN A 14 -28.28 -43.83 50.77
C GLN A 14 -27.53 -43.89 49.44
N ALA A 15 -26.70 -44.92 49.27
CA ALA A 15 -26.17 -45.27 47.97
C ALA A 15 -27.38 -45.53 47.08
N LEU A 16 -27.71 -44.59 46.21
CA LEU A 16 -28.70 -44.80 45.16
C LEU A 16 -28.18 -45.96 44.32
N THR A 17 -28.84 -47.10 44.40
CA THR A 17 -28.52 -48.28 43.58
C THR A 17 -29.11 -48.06 42.20
N ALA A 18 -28.37 -48.46 41.17
CA ALA A 18 -28.88 -48.43 39.80
C ALA A 18 -30.17 -49.27 39.74
N PRO A 19 -31.19 -48.83 38.98
CA PRO A 19 -32.38 -49.65 38.80
C PRO A 19 -31.99 -51.00 38.18
N GLU A 20 -32.59 -52.10 38.65
CA GLU A 20 -32.31 -53.45 38.11
C GLU A 20 -32.75 -53.57 36.65
N GLY A 21 -33.75 -52.78 36.23
CA GLY A 21 -34.22 -52.67 34.86
C GLY A 21 -35.01 -51.37 34.62
N TYR A 22 -35.39 -51.12 33.37
CA TYR A 22 -36.22 -49.98 32.98
C TYR A 22 -37.58 -50.47 32.50
N GLU A 23 -38.66 -49.80 32.94
CA GLU A 23 -40.04 -50.18 32.60
C GLU A 23 -40.39 -49.96 31.11
N SER A 24 -39.65 -49.10 30.42
CA SER A 24 -39.82 -48.80 28.99
C SER A 24 -38.57 -48.13 28.42
N ALA A 25 -38.45 -48.10 27.09
CA ALA A 25 -37.36 -47.39 26.43
C ALA A 25 -37.39 -45.87 26.70
N ARG A 26 -38.57 -45.27 26.86
CA ARG A 26 -38.71 -43.86 27.27
C ARG A 26 -38.12 -43.63 28.66
N ALA A 27 -38.44 -44.48 29.64
CA ALA A 27 -37.89 -44.37 31.00
C ALA A 27 -36.35 -44.51 31.02
N ALA A 28 -35.79 -45.38 30.18
CA ALA A 28 -34.34 -45.50 30.00
C ALA A 28 -33.73 -44.24 29.37
N MET A 29 -34.36 -43.69 28.32
CA MET A 29 -33.93 -42.47 27.64
C MET A 29 -33.92 -41.27 28.59
N ASP A 30 -34.99 -41.06 29.36
CA ASP A 30 -35.11 -39.94 30.30
C ASP A 30 -34.05 -40.02 31.41
N ALA A 31 -33.78 -41.23 31.91
CA ALA A 31 -32.71 -41.46 32.89
C ALA A 31 -31.32 -41.11 32.32
N ILE A 32 -31.07 -41.46 31.06
CA ILE A 32 -29.81 -41.11 30.36
C ILE A 32 -29.73 -39.61 30.10
N ILE A 33 -30.82 -38.93 29.72
CA ILE A 33 -30.85 -37.47 29.50
C ILE A 33 -30.57 -36.71 30.80
N ALA A 34 -31.06 -37.21 31.94
CA ALA A 34 -30.89 -36.56 33.25
C ALA A 34 -29.45 -36.70 33.80
N PHE A 35 -28.69 -37.69 33.35
CA PHE A 35 -27.35 -38.02 33.87
C PHE A 35 -26.22 -37.01 33.59
N PRO A 36 -26.11 -36.35 32.42
CA PRO A 36 -24.98 -35.48 32.07
C PRO A 36 -25.05 -34.08 32.68
N GLN A 37 -26.16 -33.66 33.30
CA GLN A 37 -26.33 -32.28 33.75
C GLN A 37 -25.61 -31.96 35.08
N HIS A 38 -24.97 -32.94 35.74
CA HIS A 38 -24.46 -32.77 37.11
C HIS A 38 -23.02 -33.31 37.31
N GLN A 39 -22.07 -32.96 36.46
CA GLN A 39 -20.64 -33.28 36.67
C GLN A 39 -19.97 -32.56 37.88
N GLY A 40 -20.74 -31.99 38.80
CA GLY A 40 -20.22 -31.29 39.98
C GLY A 40 -20.85 -31.68 41.33
N ARG A 41 -21.81 -32.62 41.39
CA ARG A 41 -22.48 -32.99 42.65
C ARG A 41 -22.53 -34.51 42.86
N TYR A 42 -22.08 -34.93 44.04
CA TYR A 42 -21.81 -36.31 44.47
C TYR A 42 -23.05 -37.17 44.79
N GLU A 43 -24.18 -36.95 44.10
CA GLU A 43 -25.41 -37.73 44.30
C GLU A 43 -25.96 -38.12 42.92
N GLN A 44 -25.44 -39.22 42.35
CA GLN A 44 -25.94 -39.75 41.09
C GLN A 44 -26.66 -41.09 41.34
N VAL A 45 -27.85 -41.23 40.77
CA VAL A 45 -28.44 -42.55 40.52
C VAL A 45 -27.58 -43.19 39.41
N PRO A 46 -26.87 -44.31 39.66
CA PRO A 46 -26.09 -44.94 38.63
C PRO A 46 -27.03 -45.50 37.55
N ILE A 47 -26.70 -45.28 36.28
CA ILE A 47 -27.43 -45.87 35.16
C ILE A 47 -27.05 -47.34 35.05
N ASN A 48 -28.04 -48.22 34.93
CA ASN A 48 -27.79 -49.61 34.56
C ASN A 48 -27.69 -49.71 33.03
N TRP A 49 -26.48 -49.48 32.51
CA TRP A 49 -26.23 -49.39 31.06
C TRP A 49 -26.67 -50.62 30.27
N VAL A 50 -26.52 -51.80 30.86
CA VAL A 50 -26.92 -53.07 30.22
C VAL A 50 -28.43 -53.15 30.09
N ALA A 51 -29.17 -52.84 31.15
CA ALA A 51 -30.63 -52.85 31.10
C ALA A 51 -31.20 -51.72 30.22
N ALA A 52 -30.56 -50.55 30.20
CA ALA A 52 -30.95 -49.46 29.30
C ALA A 52 -30.74 -49.87 27.84
N GLU A 53 -29.60 -50.48 27.52
CA GLU A 53 -29.29 -51.00 26.19
C GLU A 53 -30.29 -52.07 25.76
N GLU A 54 -30.63 -53.03 26.62
CA GLU A 54 -31.57 -54.10 26.31
C GLU A 54 -32.95 -53.55 25.89
N VAL A 55 -33.51 -52.63 26.67
CA VAL A 55 -34.85 -52.07 26.41
C VAL A 55 -34.84 -51.11 25.21
N LEU A 56 -33.81 -50.25 25.09
CA LEU A 56 -33.69 -49.31 23.97
C LEU A 56 -33.45 -50.04 22.64
N SER A 57 -32.66 -51.12 22.62
CA SER A 57 -32.40 -51.90 21.40
C SER A 57 -33.68 -52.47 20.78
N GLY A 58 -34.67 -52.81 21.61
CA GLY A 58 -35.93 -53.40 21.17
C GLY A 58 -36.96 -52.37 20.66
N GLU A 59 -37.00 -51.18 21.26
CA GLU A 59 -38.13 -50.25 21.08
C GLU A 59 -37.75 -48.90 20.44
N LEU A 60 -36.46 -48.56 20.34
CA LEU A 60 -36.01 -47.22 19.90
C LEU A 60 -36.53 -46.85 18.50
N ALA A 61 -36.59 -47.79 17.57
CA ALA A 61 -37.07 -47.53 16.20
C ALA A 61 -38.57 -47.16 16.15
N THR A 62 -39.34 -47.52 17.17
CA THR A 62 -40.78 -47.27 17.27
C THR A 62 -41.13 -46.09 18.17
N LEU A 63 -40.15 -45.56 18.91
CA LEU A 63 -40.35 -44.38 19.76
C LEU A 63 -40.57 -43.13 18.91
N ASP A 64 -41.59 -42.37 19.27
CA ASP A 64 -41.80 -41.01 18.78
C ASP A 64 -40.96 -40.04 19.62
N ILE A 65 -39.81 -39.66 19.09
CA ILE A 65 -38.81 -38.81 19.76
C ILE A 65 -38.88 -37.43 19.12
N SER A 66 -39.14 -36.40 19.92
CA SER A 66 -39.06 -35.02 19.45
C SER A 66 -37.62 -34.57 19.22
N ASP A 67 -37.43 -33.54 18.41
CA ASP A 67 -36.13 -32.93 18.11
C ASP A 67 -35.31 -32.59 19.37
N ALA A 68 -35.96 -32.00 20.37
CA ALA A 68 -35.30 -31.63 21.62
C ALA A 68 -34.86 -32.86 22.43
N GLU A 69 -35.70 -33.90 22.49
CA GLU A 69 -35.37 -35.16 23.15
C GLU A 69 -34.21 -35.87 22.45
N TYR A 70 -34.24 -35.94 21.13
CA TYR A 70 -33.16 -36.51 20.33
C TYR A 70 -31.84 -35.78 20.59
N SER A 71 -31.84 -34.45 20.52
CA SER A 71 -30.65 -33.61 20.75
C SER A 71 -30.07 -33.83 22.15
N ASN A 72 -30.92 -33.83 23.18
CA ASN A 72 -30.48 -34.02 24.57
C ASN A 72 -29.98 -35.43 24.82
N PHE A 73 -30.64 -36.44 24.26
CA PHE A 73 -30.24 -37.84 24.40
C PHE A 73 -28.90 -38.11 23.71
N TYR A 74 -28.71 -37.59 22.50
CA TYR A 74 -27.45 -37.70 21.79
C TYR A 74 -26.31 -36.99 22.55
N LYS A 75 -26.52 -35.75 23.01
CA LYS A 75 -25.53 -35.02 23.83
C LYS A 75 -25.15 -35.80 25.09
N ALA A 76 -26.12 -36.45 25.73
CA ALA A 76 -25.90 -37.26 26.91
C ALA A 76 -24.97 -38.45 26.61
N LEU A 77 -25.26 -39.20 25.55
CA LEU A 77 -24.45 -40.34 25.14
C LEU A 77 -23.03 -39.94 24.75
N VAL A 78 -22.86 -38.79 24.10
CA VAL A 78 -21.55 -38.24 23.72
C VAL A 78 -20.73 -37.82 24.95
N ALA A 79 -21.36 -37.27 25.99
CA ALA A 79 -20.67 -36.87 27.22
C ALA A 79 -20.17 -38.05 28.07
N ILE A 80 -20.77 -39.23 27.91
CA ILE A 80 -20.51 -40.42 28.75
C ILE A 80 -19.35 -41.27 28.21
N GLY A 81 -18.97 -41.10 26.93
CA GLY A 81 -17.83 -41.77 26.33
C GLY A 81 -18.06 -43.27 26.12
N TYR A 82 -17.08 -44.11 26.48
CA TYR A 82 -17.03 -45.53 26.11
C TYR A 82 -18.24 -46.36 26.58
N SER A 83 -18.83 -46.05 27.73
CA SER A 83 -19.95 -46.81 28.31
C SER A 83 -21.27 -46.66 27.53
N GLY A 84 -21.37 -45.68 26.63
CA GLY A 84 -22.57 -45.41 25.84
C GLY A 84 -22.44 -45.74 24.35
N ASN A 85 -21.34 -46.35 23.88
CA ASN A 85 -21.06 -46.48 22.44
C ASN A 85 -22.08 -47.33 21.67
N ALA A 86 -22.60 -48.41 22.26
CA ALA A 86 -23.59 -49.26 21.61
C ALA A 86 -24.93 -48.53 21.44
N LEU A 87 -25.40 -47.86 22.50
CA LEU A 87 -26.58 -46.97 22.46
C LEU A 87 -26.38 -45.79 21.51
N ARG A 88 -25.18 -45.21 21.48
CA ARG A 88 -24.81 -44.16 20.54
C ARG A 88 -24.95 -44.64 19.09
N ALA A 89 -24.47 -45.84 18.77
CA ALA A 89 -24.64 -46.39 17.42
C ALA A 89 -26.12 -46.59 17.05
N GLN A 90 -26.97 -46.94 18.01
CA GLN A 90 -28.41 -47.09 17.78
C GLN A 90 -29.14 -45.76 17.56
N ILE A 91 -28.84 -44.73 18.37
CA ILE A 91 -29.44 -43.40 18.16
C ILE A 91 -28.95 -42.76 16.87
N VAL A 92 -27.70 -43.03 16.46
CA VAL A 92 -27.18 -42.60 15.14
C VAL A 92 -27.95 -43.30 14.02
N LYS A 93 -28.15 -44.62 14.12
CA LYS A 93 -28.96 -45.37 13.15
C LYS A 93 -30.40 -44.84 13.07
N TYR A 94 -30.99 -44.46 14.20
CA TYR A 94 -32.30 -43.80 14.26
C TYR A 94 -32.28 -42.46 13.54
N GLY A 95 -31.29 -41.61 13.84
CA GLY A 95 -31.09 -40.32 13.18
C GLY A 95 -30.93 -40.43 11.66
N CYS A 96 -30.12 -41.38 11.18
CA CYS A 96 -29.94 -41.65 9.75
C CYS A 96 -31.24 -42.11 9.09
N ALA A 97 -32.03 -42.97 9.76
CA ALA A 97 -33.32 -43.43 9.23
C ALA A 97 -34.36 -42.31 9.11
N ARG A 98 -34.26 -41.27 9.94
CA ARG A 98 -35.15 -40.09 9.97
C ARG A 98 -34.43 -38.80 9.58
N TRP A 99 -33.43 -38.89 8.70
CA TRP A 99 -32.58 -37.76 8.34
C TRP A 99 -33.36 -36.53 7.87
N ASN A 100 -34.39 -36.73 7.05
CA ASN A 100 -35.21 -35.63 6.52
C ASN A 100 -35.96 -34.85 7.62
N GLU A 101 -36.19 -35.47 8.78
CA GLU A 101 -36.88 -34.85 9.92
C GLU A 101 -35.87 -34.24 10.91
N LEU A 102 -34.75 -34.93 11.13
CA LEU A 102 -33.80 -34.56 12.19
C LEU A 102 -32.57 -33.78 11.71
N SER A 103 -32.35 -33.63 10.41
CA SER A 103 -31.13 -33.00 9.86
C SER A 103 -30.88 -31.58 10.39
N GLU A 104 -31.91 -30.73 10.50
CA GLU A 104 -31.77 -29.39 11.08
C GLU A 104 -31.38 -29.44 12.56
N THR A 105 -31.98 -30.35 13.31
CA THR A 105 -31.67 -30.56 14.74
C THR A 105 -30.25 -31.07 14.94
N ILE A 106 -29.81 -32.03 14.11
CA ILE A 106 -28.44 -32.56 14.13
C ILE A 106 -27.45 -31.45 13.72
N ARG A 107 -27.76 -30.65 12.70
CA ARG A 107 -26.93 -29.51 12.28
C ARG A 107 -26.80 -28.47 13.40
N SER A 108 -27.91 -28.09 14.02
CA SER A 108 -27.92 -27.16 15.17
C SER A 108 -27.08 -27.69 16.34
N LEU A 109 -27.10 -29.00 16.57
CA LEU A 109 -26.25 -29.66 17.56
C LEU A 109 -24.76 -29.56 17.20
N VAL A 110 -24.38 -29.74 15.92
CA VAL A 110 -23.00 -29.54 15.45
C VAL A 110 -22.56 -28.08 15.59
N VAL A 111 -23.38 -27.13 15.15
CA VAL A 111 -23.09 -25.69 15.27
C VAL A 111 -22.92 -25.30 16.75
N GLY A 112 -23.72 -25.88 17.65
CA GLY A 112 -23.58 -25.68 19.10
C GLY A 112 -22.28 -26.22 19.69
N TYR A 113 -21.55 -27.10 18.99
CA TYR A 113 -20.22 -27.55 19.38
C TYR A 113 -19.10 -26.69 18.80
N ILE A 114 -19.38 -25.77 17.86
CA ILE A 114 -18.39 -24.81 17.38
C ILE A 114 -18.08 -23.87 18.56
N PRO A 115 -16.83 -23.85 19.06
CA PRO A 115 -16.51 -23.16 20.29
C PRO A 115 -16.74 -21.66 20.14
N ASP A 116 -17.49 -21.08 21.09
CA ASP A 116 -17.54 -19.63 21.30
C ASP A 116 -16.45 -19.19 22.30
N ARG A 117 -15.90 -20.13 23.10
CA ARG A 117 -14.70 -20.01 23.97
C ARG A 117 -14.06 -21.39 24.28
N ASP A 118 -12.75 -21.35 24.56
CA ASP A 118 -11.80 -22.47 24.69
C ASP A 118 -12.19 -23.52 25.77
N THR A 119 -12.95 -24.54 25.38
CA THR A 119 -13.17 -25.73 26.21
C THR A 119 -12.77 -26.96 25.41
N GLY A 120 -11.66 -27.62 25.78
CA GLY A 120 -11.12 -28.78 25.03
C GLY A 120 -12.09 -29.96 24.85
N ALA A 121 -13.20 -29.99 25.59
CA ALA A 121 -14.29 -30.95 25.38
C ALA A 121 -15.00 -30.79 24.01
N SER A 122 -15.09 -29.57 23.48
CA SER A 122 -15.78 -29.27 22.21
C SER A 122 -15.15 -30.00 21.00
N TYR A 123 -13.83 -30.22 20.99
CA TYR A 123 -13.13 -30.90 19.88
C TYR A 123 -13.57 -32.37 19.70
N VAL A 124 -13.50 -33.16 20.79
CA VAL A 124 -13.81 -34.59 20.78
C VAL A 124 -15.29 -34.81 20.40
N HIS A 125 -16.17 -33.92 20.84
CA HIS A 125 -17.59 -33.97 20.55
C HIS A 125 -17.89 -33.62 19.09
N PHE A 126 -17.29 -32.55 18.55
CA PHE A 126 -17.47 -32.15 17.15
C PHE A 126 -17.03 -33.26 16.18
N GLY A 127 -15.80 -33.74 16.30
CA GLY A 127 -15.28 -34.78 15.40
C GLY A 127 -16.04 -36.10 15.52
N GLY A 128 -16.54 -36.41 16.72
CA GLY A 128 -17.42 -37.54 16.95
C GLY A 128 -18.74 -37.43 16.18
N VAL A 129 -19.38 -36.26 16.17
CA VAL A 129 -20.66 -36.05 15.49
C VAL A 129 -20.49 -36.16 13.97
N ILE A 130 -19.46 -35.55 13.39
CA ILE A 130 -19.20 -35.65 11.94
C ILE A 130 -18.92 -37.10 11.53
N ARG A 131 -18.21 -37.88 12.37
CA ARG A 131 -17.98 -39.31 12.11
C ARG A 131 -19.28 -40.11 12.15
N ASP A 132 -20.19 -39.77 13.06
CA ASP A 132 -21.48 -40.43 13.19
C ASP A 132 -22.44 -40.06 12.05
N PHE A 133 -22.36 -38.83 11.54
CA PHE A 133 -23.19 -38.28 10.45
C PHE A 133 -22.32 -37.70 9.34
N PRO A 134 -21.69 -38.55 8.51
CA PRO A 134 -20.74 -38.13 7.48
C PRO A 134 -21.35 -37.22 6.41
N GLU A 135 -22.68 -37.19 6.26
CA GLU A 135 -23.41 -36.26 5.39
C GLU A 135 -23.12 -34.79 5.75
N LEU A 136 -22.82 -34.49 7.02
CA LEU A 136 -22.52 -33.13 7.50
C LEU A 136 -21.12 -32.66 7.13
N ALA A 137 -20.21 -33.56 6.73
CA ALA A 137 -18.84 -33.19 6.38
C ALA A 137 -18.79 -32.19 5.21
N ASN A 138 -19.80 -32.19 4.33
CA ASN A 138 -19.89 -31.28 3.19
C ASN A 138 -20.79 -30.05 3.45
N ASP A 139 -21.37 -29.90 4.63
CA ASP A 139 -22.38 -28.87 4.92
C ASP A 139 -21.80 -27.45 4.95
N ASP A 140 -22.33 -26.57 4.08
CA ASP A 140 -21.87 -25.19 3.94
C ASP A 140 -22.25 -24.30 5.14
N GLU A 141 -23.34 -24.59 5.84
CA GLU A 141 -23.80 -23.80 7.00
C GLU A 141 -22.87 -24.01 8.19
N ILE A 142 -22.46 -25.26 8.43
CA ILE A 142 -21.43 -25.61 9.43
C ILE A 142 -20.10 -24.94 9.06
N PHE A 143 -19.65 -25.05 7.81
CA PHE A 143 -18.42 -24.40 7.35
C PHE A 143 -18.47 -22.87 7.53
N ASN A 144 -19.56 -22.21 7.13
CA ASN A 144 -19.73 -20.76 7.27
C ASN A 144 -19.74 -20.31 8.74
N SER A 145 -20.25 -21.15 9.64
CA SER A 145 -20.22 -20.89 11.08
C SER A 145 -18.79 -20.88 11.64
N PHE A 146 -17.89 -21.75 11.14
CA PHE A 146 -16.46 -21.68 11.46
C PHE A 146 -15.80 -20.44 10.89
N ILE A 147 -16.07 -20.09 9.63
CA ILE A 147 -15.56 -18.86 9.01
C ILE A 147 -15.93 -17.63 9.85
N HIS A 148 -17.21 -17.53 10.24
CA HIS A 148 -17.68 -16.46 11.12
C HIS A 148 -16.97 -16.47 12.48
N SER A 149 -16.79 -17.63 13.11
CA SER A 149 -16.08 -17.72 14.40
C SER A 149 -14.63 -17.25 14.31
N ILE A 150 -13.93 -17.59 13.22
CA ILE A 150 -12.55 -17.16 12.94
C ILE A 150 -12.49 -15.65 12.72
N GLU A 151 -13.33 -15.10 11.83
CA GLU A 151 -13.34 -13.66 11.48
C GLU A 151 -13.54 -12.76 12.69
N PHE A 152 -14.43 -13.15 13.60
CA PHE A 152 -14.78 -12.36 14.78
C PHE A 152 -13.97 -12.74 16.03
N GLN A 153 -12.86 -13.47 15.86
CA GLN A 153 -11.90 -13.86 16.92
C GLN A 153 -12.56 -14.47 18.16
N ARG A 154 -13.66 -15.22 17.99
CA ARG A 154 -14.41 -15.74 19.14
C ARG A 154 -13.72 -16.97 19.74
N ALA A 155 -13.00 -17.74 18.92
CA ALA A 155 -12.36 -18.99 19.28
C ALA A 155 -10.84 -18.98 19.16
N ASN A 156 -10.20 -19.96 19.79
CA ASN A 156 -8.79 -20.29 19.56
C ASN A 156 -8.63 -20.79 18.11
N LEU A 157 -7.88 -20.04 17.29
CA LEU A 157 -7.73 -20.29 15.86
C LEU A 157 -7.23 -21.72 15.55
N GLU A 158 -6.23 -22.23 16.28
CA GLU A 158 -5.69 -23.57 16.03
C GLU A 158 -6.73 -24.65 16.37
N THR A 159 -7.55 -24.46 17.42
CA THR A 159 -8.67 -25.35 17.74
C THR A 159 -9.72 -25.34 16.63
N SER A 160 -10.13 -24.15 16.15
CA SER A 160 -11.11 -24.02 15.07
C SER A 160 -10.60 -24.66 13.78
N LEU A 161 -9.33 -24.47 13.43
CA LEU A 161 -8.71 -25.09 12.26
C LEU A 161 -8.59 -26.62 12.41
N SER A 162 -8.30 -27.12 13.61
CA SER A 162 -8.28 -28.57 13.84
C SER A 162 -9.67 -29.20 13.68
N GLN A 163 -10.73 -28.51 14.13
CA GLN A 163 -12.11 -28.95 13.95
C GLN A 163 -12.54 -28.86 12.48
N ILE A 164 -12.22 -27.76 11.81
CA ILE A 164 -12.62 -27.55 10.41
C ILE A 164 -12.05 -28.66 9.51
N ARG A 165 -10.85 -29.19 9.79
CA ARG A 165 -10.22 -30.30 9.06
C ARG A 165 -11.05 -31.60 9.05
N VAL A 166 -11.96 -31.79 10.00
CA VAL A 166 -12.86 -32.95 10.02
C VAL A 166 -13.94 -32.84 8.94
N LEU A 167 -14.20 -31.64 8.44
CA LEU A 167 -15.06 -31.41 7.28
C LEU A 167 -14.32 -31.77 5.98
N SER A 168 -15.09 -32.00 4.94
CA SER A 168 -14.57 -32.08 3.58
C SER A 168 -14.27 -30.66 3.07
N GLY A 169 -13.23 -30.52 2.27
CA GLY A 169 -12.99 -29.25 1.60
C GLY A 169 -12.16 -29.38 0.33
N ASP A 170 -12.06 -28.25 -0.33
CA ASP A 170 -11.36 -28.04 -1.58
C ASP A 170 -10.48 -26.78 -1.48
N GLU A 171 -9.78 -26.46 -2.57
CA GLU A 171 -8.94 -25.25 -2.66
C GLU A 171 -9.74 -23.97 -2.36
N LYS A 172 -11.00 -23.88 -2.79
CA LYS A 172 -11.83 -22.68 -2.56
C LYS A 172 -12.14 -22.50 -1.09
N ARG A 173 -12.46 -23.58 -0.36
CA ARG A 173 -12.67 -23.52 1.09
C ARG A 173 -11.39 -23.16 1.83
N VAL A 174 -10.21 -23.64 1.40
CA VAL A 174 -8.92 -23.20 1.98
C VAL A 174 -8.71 -21.69 1.78
N ALA A 175 -8.98 -21.16 0.58
CA ALA A 175 -8.86 -19.72 0.31
C ALA A 175 -9.80 -18.88 1.18
N ARG A 176 -11.04 -19.34 1.40
CA ARG A 176 -11.99 -18.68 2.33
C ARG A 176 -11.48 -18.69 3.77
N VAL A 177 -10.87 -19.79 4.22
CA VAL A 177 -10.24 -19.85 5.56
C VAL A 177 -9.06 -18.87 5.66
N LEU A 178 -8.21 -18.77 4.63
CA LEU A 178 -7.11 -17.79 4.61
C LEU A 178 -7.64 -16.34 4.71
N ARG A 179 -8.71 -16.02 3.99
CA ARG A 179 -9.37 -14.70 4.07
C ARG A 179 -9.93 -14.41 5.45
N ALA A 180 -10.59 -15.39 6.08
CA ALA A 180 -11.11 -15.26 7.44
C ALA A 180 -9.98 -14.98 8.45
N ILE A 181 -8.86 -15.71 8.33
CA ILE A 181 -7.65 -15.50 9.11
C ILE A 181 -7.10 -14.08 8.93
N GLY A 182 -7.00 -13.63 7.68
CA GLY A 182 -6.52 -12.30 7.34
C GLY A 182 -7.43 -11.18 7.85
N ALA A 183 -8.76 -11.36 7.74
CA ALA A 183 -9.76 -10.44 8.28
C ALA A 183 -9.66 -10.30 9.80
N ALA A 184 -9.42 -11.42 10.49
CA ALA A 184 -9.15 -11.45 11.92
C ALA A 184 -7.75 -10.91 12.28
N GLY A 185 -6.90 -10.53 11.32
CA GLY A 185 -5.58 -9.97 11.59
C GLY A 185 -4.57 -10.95 12.20
N HIS A 186 -4.83 -12.26 12.15
CA HIS A 186 -3.89 -13.27 12.61
C HIS A 186 -2.71 -13.37 11.65
N ARG A 187 -1.49 -13.03 12.11
CA ARG A 187 -0.27 -13.08 11.29
C ARG A 187 0.57 -14.34 11.49
N SER A 188 0.22 -15.14 12.49
CA SER A 188 0.97 -16.31 12.94
C SER A 188 0.04 -17.52 12.92
N VAL A 189 -0.20 -18.08 11.75
CA VAL A 189 -0.96 -19.31 11.58
C VAL A 189 -0.02 -20.34 11.02
N HIS A 190 0.17 -21.45 11.72
CA HIS A 190 1.33 -22.26 11.43
C HIS A 190 0.91 -23.68 11.11
N HIS A 191 0.50 -24.42 12.12
CA HIS A 191 0.50 -25.86 11.98
C HIS A 191 -0.82 -26.36 11.39
N GLN A 192 -1.97 -26.07 12.03
CA GLN A 192 -3.25 -26.61 11.57
C GLN A 192 -3.67 -26.06 10.20
N PHE A 193 -3.35 -24.81 9.88
CA PHE A 193 -3.64 -24.26 8.55
C PHE A 193 -2.79 -24.90 7.46
N SER A 194 -1.51 -25.18 7.72
CA SER A 194 -0.66 -25.90 6.74
C SER A 194 -1.22 -27.30 6.46
N LEU A 195 -1.62 -28.03 7.50
CA LEU A 195 -2.24 -29.35 7.33
C LEU A 195 -3.56 -29.29 6.58
N LEU A 196 -4.40 -28.30 6.86
CA LEU A 196 -5.63 -28.04 6.11
C LEU A 196 -5.34 -27.80 4.62
N CYS A 197 -4.32 -27.00 4.28
CA CYS A 197 -3.90 -26.78 2.89
C CYS A 197 -3.48 -28.09 2.23
N ALA A 198 -2.73 -28.92 2.95
CA ALA A 198 -2.27 -30.20 2.42
C ALA A 198 -3.40 -31.22 2.21
N GLU A 199 -4.42 -31.20 3.05
CA GLU A 199 -5.56 -32.12 2.97
C GLU A 199 -6.60 -31.69 1.94
N TRP A 200 -6.92 -30.40 1.85
CA TRP A 200 -8.02 -29.91 1.03
C TRP A 200 -7.61 -29.36 -0.34
N ALA A 201 -6.49 -28.64 -0.41
CA ALA A 201 -5.96 -28.14 -1.68
C ALA A 201 -4.94 -29.11 -2.31
N GLY A 202 -4.27 -29.91 -1.47
CA GLY A 202 -3.46 -31.04 -1.92
C GLY A 202 -2.36 -30.63 -2.90
N GLU A 203 -2.21 -31.42 -3.96
CA GLU A 203 -1.13 -31.28 -4.94
C GLU A 203 -1.25 -30.05 -5.86
N SER A 204 -2.27 -29.20 -5.68
CA SER A 204 -2.42 -27.98 -6.46
C SER A 204 -1.28 -26.98 -6.19
N ALA A 205 -1.05 -26.06 -7.14
CA ALA A 205 -0.04 -25.01 -6.98
C ALA A 205 -0.32 -24.16 -5.72
N TYR A 206 -1.61 -23.87 -5.47
CA TYR A 206 -2.07 -23.17 -4.28
C TYR A 206 -1.78 -23.97 -3.00
N GLY A 207 -2.20 -25.23 -2.95
CA GLY A 207 -2.02 -26.10 -1.77
C GLY A 207 -0.56 -26.25 -1.38
N LYS A 208 0.31 -26.53 -2.36
CA LYS A 208 1.77 -26.64 -2.17
C LYS A 208 2.39 -25.34 -1.67
N LEU A 209 2.03 -24.19 -2.26
CA LEU A 209 2.57 -22.90 -1.85
C LEU A 209 2.15 -22.55 -0.42
N GLN A 210 0.86 -22.67 -0.09
CA GLN A 210 0.37 -22.37 1.26
C GLN A 210 0.98 -23.33 2.29
N TYR A 211 1.04 -24.63 1.99
CA TYR A 211 1.71 -25.58 2.86
C TYR A 211 3.17 -25.19 3.11
N ALA A 212 3.95 -24.93 2.05
CA ALA A 212 5.36 -24.55 2.18
C ALA A 212 5.57 -23.24 2.96
N LEU A 213 4.64 -22.30 2.83
CA LEU A 213 4.70 -20.99 3.48
C LEU A 213 4.37 -21.04 4.98
N TRP A 214 3.39 -21.87 5.38
CA TRP A 214 2.87 -21.90 6.75
C TRP A 214 3.41 -23.08 7.58
N TYR A 215 3.98 -24.10 6.96
CA TYR A 215 4.54 -25.24 7.68
C TYR A 215 5.81 -24.87 8.47
N ASP A 216 5.79 -25.09 9.78
CA ASP A 216 6.97 -24.98 10.66
C ASP A 216 7.22 -26.31 11.38
N PRO A 217 8.26 -27.08 11.00
CA PRO A 217 8.55 -28.37 11.62
C PRO A 217 8.87 -28.27 13.11
N ALA A 218 9.28 -27.09 13.60
CA ALA A 218 9.56 -26.87 15.02
C ALA A 218 8.30 -26.82 15.91
N LYS A 219 7.12 -26.56 15.32
CA LYS A 219 5.83 -26.46 16.02
C LYS A 219 5.00 -27.74 15.94
N ARG A 220 5.61 -28.84 15.52
CA ARG A 220 4.96 -30.14 15.32
C ARG A 220 4.44 -30.73 16.64
N ASP A 221 3.18 -31.17 16.64
CA ASP A 221 2.67 -32.06 17.68
C ASP A 221 3.22 -33.49 17.46
N ARG A 222 3.67 -34.13 18.55
CA ARG A 222 4.26 -35.48 18.52
C ARG A 222 3.23 -36.56 18.18
N HIS A 223 1.94 -36.28 18.31
CA HIS A 223 0.86 -37.24 18.13
C HIS A 223 0.15 -37.17 16.77
N GLU A 224 0.50 -36.22 15.90
CA GLU A 224 -0.15 -36.09 14.59
C GLU A 224 0.53 -36.89 13.47
N THR A 225 -0.31 -37.51 12.64
CA THR A 225 0.07 -38.26 11.43
C THR A 225 0.82 -37.34 10.46
N MET A 226 1.96 -37.78 9.94
CA MET A 226 2.71 -36.99 8.97
C MET A 226 1.94 -36.90 7.65
N VAL A 227 1.50 -35.70 7.31
CA VAL A 227 1.15 -35.37 5.92
C VAL A 227 2.45 -35.03 5.20
N ASN A 228 2.93 -35.97 4.39
CA ASN A 228 4.17 -35.80 3.62
C ASN A 228 3.84 -35.29 2.22
N MET A 229 3.69 -33.97 2.09
CA MET A 229 3.46 -33.32 0.80
C MET A 229 4.78 -33.06 0.08
N HIS A 230 4.88 -33.43 -1.18
CA HIS A 230 6.06 -33.14 -1.99
C HIS A 230 6.03 -31.68 -2.47
N ILE A 231 7.00 -30.89 -2.04
CA ILE A 231 7.13 -29.48 -2.46
C ILE A 231 8.20 -29.36 -3.54
N PRO A 232 7.83 -28.92 -4.76
CA PRO A 232 8.81 -28.69 -5.81
C PRO A 232 9.81 -27.58 -5.42
N PRO A 233 11.08 -27.64 -5.85
CA PRO A 233 12.09 -26.63 -5.54
C PRO A 233 11.68 -25.20 -5.91
N GLN A 234 10.91 -25.05 -7.00
CA GLN A 234 10.34 -23.77 -7.42
C GLN A 234 9.39 -23.17 -6.36
N VAL A 235 8.53 -24.01 -5.77
CA VAL A 235 7.58 -23.58 -4.73
C VAL A 235 8.31 -23.31 -3.41
N GLU A 236 9.32 -24.10 -3.06
CA GLU A 236 10.16 -23.82 -1.88
C GLU A 236 10.88 -22.47 -1.99
N LYS A 237 11.48 -22.20 -3.16
CA LYS A 237 12.13 -20.91 -3.42
C LYS A 237 11.15 -19.75 -3.38
N LEU A 238 9.96 -19.93 -3.95
CA LEU A 238 8.91 -18.92 -3.89
C LEU A 238 8.45 -18.64 -2.46
N ALA A 239 8.20 -19.69 -1.66
CA ALA A 239 7.86 -19.55 -0.25
C ALA A 239 8.96 -18.79 0.52
N SER A 240 10.24 -19.06 0.23
CA SER A 240 11.37 -18.30 0.81
C SER A 240 11.27 -16.81 0.48
N LEU A 241 11.01 -16.44 -0.78
CA LEU A 241 10.89 -15.03 -1.19
C LEU A 241 9.70 -14.32 -0.53
N LEU A 242 8.59 -15.03 -0.29
CA LEU A 242 7.46 -14.51 0.48
C LEU A 242 7.80 -14.34 1.96
N VAL A 243 8.60 -15.24 2.54
CA VAL A 243 9.12 -15.12 3.91
C VAL A 243 10.06 -13.93 4.05
N GLU A 244 10.88 -13.63 3.04
CA GLU A 244 11.68 -12.40 2.97
C GLU A 244 10.82 -11.14 3.02
N PHE A 245 9.63 -11.16 2.40
CA PHE A 245 8.62 -10.10 2.48
C PHE A 245 7.85 -10.07 3.82
N GLY A 246 8.12 -10.99 4.74
CA GLY A 246 7.45 -11.04 6.05
C GLY A 246 6.14 -11.82 6.06
N LEU A 247 5.92 -12.73 5.10
CA LEU A 247 4.80 -13.66 5.08
C LEU A 247 5.18 -15.04 5.60
N GLY A 248 4.22 -15.82 6.05
CA GLY A 248 4.44 -17.22 6.41
C GLY A 248 4.93 -17.44 7.84
N ALA A 249 5.12 -18.72 8.17
CA ALA A 249 5.39 -19.14 9.54
C ALA A 249 6.76 -18.72 10.10
N LYS A 250 7.68 -18.43 9.18
CA LYS A 250 9.06 -18.02 9.48
C LYS A 250 9.26 -16.51 9.32
N ALA A 251 8.18 -15.74 9.10
CA ALA A 251 8.23 -14.29 9.02
C ALA A 251 8.93 -13.69 10.27
N GLY A 252 9.77 -12.68 10.05
CA GLY A 252 10.53 -12.03 11.12
C GLY A 252 11.81 -12.75 11.58
N LYS A 253 12.13 -13.92 11.03
CA LYS A 253 13.43 -14.60 11.27
C LYS A 253 14.57 -14.05 10.39
N ASN A 254 14.26 -13.23 9.39
CA ASN A 254 15.25 -12.62 8.51
C ASN A 254 15.90 -11.40 9.17
N HIS A 255 17.20 -11.19 8.91
CA HIS A 255 17.95 -10.04 9.43
C HIS A 255 17.69 -8.73 8.67
N TYR A 256 16.82 -8.75 7.66
CA TYR A 256 16.47 -7.60 6.84
C TYR A 256 14.97 -7.59 6.53
N ASN A 257 14.48 -6.44 6.07
CA ASN A 257 13.11 -6.23 5.62
C ASN A 257 13.14 -5.62 4.22
N ILE A 258 12.40 -6.21 3.26
CA ILE A 258 12.36 -5.76 1.86
C ILE A 258 12.01 -4.27 1.75
N SER A 259 11.07 -3.75 2.54
CA SER A 259 10.69 -2.33 2.50
C SER A 259 11.83 -1.38 2.89
N ASN A 260 12.83 -1.86 3.63
CA ASN A 260 13.99 -1.05 4.06
C ASN A 260 15.19 -1.17 3.10
N LEU A 261 15.09 -1.97 2.04
CA LEU A 261 16.18 -2.14 1.08
C LEU A 261 16.22 -0.99 0.05
N PRO A 262 17.39 -0.69 -0.54
CA PRO A 262 17.48 0.24 -1.67
C PRO A 262 16.65 -0.21 -2.87
N SER A 263 16.22 0.75 -3.70
CA SER A 263 15.34 0.50 -4.87
C SER A 263 15.89 -0.58 -5.83
N ALA A 264 17.20 -0.63 -6.05
CA ALA A 264 17.83 -1.65 -6.89
C ALA A 264 17.66 -3.07 -6.32
N ALA A 265 17.79 -3.24 -5.00
CA ALA A 265 17.61 -4.53 -4.33
C ALA A 265 16.13 -4.94 -4.30
N LYS A 266 15.21 -3.99 -4.08
CA LYS A 266 13.76 -4.21 -4.20
C LYS A 266 13.38 -4.69 -5.60
N THR A 267 13.96 -4.08 -6.65
CA THR A 267 13.76 -4.51 -8.05
C THR A 267 14.31 -5.92 -8.26
N SER A 268 15.53 -6.20 -7.80
CA SER A 268 16.11 -7.55 -7.91
C SER A 268 15.23 -8.62 -7.26
N TRP A 269 14.67 -8.36 -6.08
CA TRP A 269 13.75 -9.28 -5.42
C TRP A 269 12.45 -9.48 -6.22
N ARG A 270 11.85 -8.41 -6.74
CA ARG A 270 10.65 -8.51 -7.61
C ARG A 270 10.93 -9.27 -8.90
N ASP A 271 12.11 -9.08 -9.48
CA ASP A 271 12.55 -9.78 -10.69
C ASP A 271 12.72 -11.27 -10.41
N GLU A 272 13.37 -11.61 -9.31
CA GLU A 272 13.53 -13.00 -8.88
C GLU A 272 12.17 -13.66 -8.58
N LEU A 273 11.27 -12.98 -7.87
CA LEU A 273 9.90 -13.43 -7.62
C LEU A 273 9.16 -13.72 -8.93
N ALA A 274 9.20 -12.78 -9.87
CA ALA A 274 8.63 -12.88 -11.20
C ALA A 274 9.23 -14.05 -12.03
N THR A 275 10.54 -14.24 -11.95
CA THR A 275 11.25 -15.33 -12.63
C THR A 275 10.90 -16.70 -12.04
N VAL A 276 10.84 -16.80 -10.71
CA VAL A 276 10.48 -18.06 -10.02
C VAL A 276 9.04 -18.44 -10.30
N VAL A 277 8.10 -17.49 -10.39
CA VAL A 277 6.71 -17.77 -10.81
C VAL A 277 6.67 -18.22 -12.28
N GLY A 278 7.48 -17.62 -13.14
CA GLY A 278 7.54 -17.97 -14.56
C GLY A 278 6.22 -17.69 -15.28
N GLU A 279 5.76 -18.66 -16.09
CA GLU A 279 4.48 -18.62 -16.81
C GLU A 279 3.34 -19.34 -16.07
N ASN A 280 3.56 -19.76 -14.83
CA ASN A 280 2.56 -20.49 -14.06
C ASN A 280 1.49 -19.54 -13.48
N SER A 281 0.36 -19.43 -14.19
CA SER A 281 -0.75 -18.54 -13.81
C SER A 281 -1.43 -18.96 -12.50
N GLU A 282 -1.51 -20.26 -12.19
CA GLU A 282 -2.06 -20.75 -10.92
C GLU A 282 -1.19 -20.34 -9.74
N LEU A 283 0.14 -20.42 -9.90
CA LEU A 283 1.09 -20.00 -8.89
C LEU A 283 1.09 -18.47 -8.72
N ALA A 284 0.96 -17.72 -9.82
CA ALA A 284 0.78 -16.27 -9.78
C ALA A 284 -0.49 -15.88 -9.00
N ALA A 285 -1.62 -16.53 -9.27
CA ALA A 285 -2.87 -16.31 -8.55
C ALA A 285 -2.74 -16.64 -7.06
N ALA A 286 -2.07 -17.76 -6.71
CA ALA A 286 -1.84 -18.12 -5.32
C ALA A 286 -0.98 -17.10 -4.56
N VAL A 287 0.05 -16.54 -5.21
CA VAL A 287 0.87 -15.47 -4.64
C VAL A 287 0.06 -14.19 -4.45
N LEU A 288 -0.72 -13.80 -5.45
CA LEU A 288 -1.55 -12.59 -5.39
C LEU A 288 -2.59 -12.67 -4.27
N GLU A 289 -3.29 -13.81 -4.14
CA GLU A 289 -4.21 -14.05 -3.02
C GLU A 289 -3.49 -13.89 -1.68
N THR A 290 -2.30 -14.47 -1.54
CA THR A 290 -1.49 -14.36 -0.33
C THR A 290 -1.08 -12.93 -0.03
N PHE A 291 -0.62 -12.17 -1.04
CA PHE A 291 -0.27 -10.76 -0.85
C PHE A 291 -1.48 -9.94 -0.45
N PHE A 292 -2.59 -10.03 -1.19
CA PHE A 292 -3.76 -9.21 -0.90
C PHE A 292 -4.33 -9.48 0.49
N VAL A 293 -4.41 -10.74 0.90
CA VAL A 293 -4.99 -11.14 2.19
C VAL A 293 -4.01 -10.98 3.36
N MET A 294 -2.77 -11.45 3.23
CA MET A 294 -1.83 -11.58 4.35
C MET A 294 -0.69 -10.55 4.33
N GLY A 295 -0.57 -9.75 3.27
CA GLY A 295 0.44 -8.70 3.12
C GLY A 295 0.46 -7.73 4.31
N PRO A 296 1.63 -7.34 4.85
CA PRO A 296 1.71 -6.35 5.92
C PRO A 296 1.16 -4.99 5.46
N ALA A 297 0.20 -4.43 6.21
CA ALA A 297 -0.44 -3.14 5.87
C ALA A 297 0.51 -1.93 5.78
N GLY A 298 1.72 -2.01 6.35
CA GLY A 298 2.74 -0.96 6.27
C GLY A 298 3.68 -1.08 5.06
N GLN A 299 3.41 -1.99 4.13
CA GLN A 299 4.29 -2.32 3.00
C GLN A 299 3.52 -2.36 1.67
N ASP A 300 2.42 -1.62 1.58
CA ASP A 300 1.51 -1.67 0.43
C ASP A 300 2.18 -1.19 -0.87
N HIS A 301 3.15 -0.28 -0.81
CA HIS A 301 3.89 0.17 -1.99
C HIS A 301 4.70 -0.97 -2.64
N GLU A 302 5.54 -1.66 -1.87
CA GLU A 302 6.31 -2.80 -2.38
C GLU A 302 5.40 -3.96 -2.78
N LEU A 303 4.33 -4.18 -2.02
CA LEU A 303 3.33 -5.19 -2.31
C LEU A 303 2.68 -4.93 -3.67
N LEU A 304 2.13 -3.72 -3.89
CA LEU A 304 1.44 -3.37 -5.13
C LEU A 304 2.40 -3.42 -6.34
N SER A 305 3.64 -2.99 -6.16
CA SER A 305 4.67 -3.09 -7.20
C SER A 305 4.97 -4.55 -7.59
N ALA A 306 5.03 -5.45 -6.60
CA ALA A 306 5.19 -6.88 -6.85
C ALA A 306 3.93 -7.49 -7.48
N THR A 307 2.73 -7.10 -7.02
CA THR A 307 1.47 -7.64 -7.54
C THR A 307 1.22 -7.22 -8.98
N ILE A 308 1.51 -5.97 -9.36
CA ILE A 308 1.38 -5.51 -10.76
C ILE A 308 2.26 -6.36 -11.67
N LYS A 309 3.52 -6.55 -11.29
CA LYS A 309 4.46 -7.36 -12.06
C LYS A 309 3.98 -8.80 -12.22
N LEU A 310 3.38 -9.38 -11.19
CA LEU A 310 2.82 -10.74 -11.26
C LEU A 310 1.49 -10.79 -12.02
N ALA A 311 0.66 -9.76 -11.92
CA ALA A 311 -0.64 -9.68 -12.56
C ALA A 311 -0.56 -9.63 -14.09
N GLU A 312 0.55 -9.14 -14.66
CA GLU A 312 0.85 -9.28 -16.11
C GLU A 312 0.84 -10.74 -16.60
N ARG A 313 1.00 -11.71 -15.70
CA ARG A 313 0.98 -13.16 -16.00
C ARG A 313 -0.41 -13.78 -15.89
N LEU A 314 -1.40 -13.03 -15.41
CA LEU A 314 -2.78 -13.48 -15.34
C LEU A 314 -3.54 -13.12 -16.63
N PRO A 315 -4.57 -13.91 -16.99
CA PRO A 315 -5.56 -13.44 -17.96
C PRO A 315 -6.23 -12.15 -17.46
N LYS A 316 -6.78 -11.34 -18.37
CA LYS A 316 -7.36 -10.02 -18.06
C LYS A 316 -8.38 -10.03 -16.92
N ASP A 317 -9.14 -11.12 -16.76
CA ASP A 317 -10.18 -11.26 -15.74
C ASP A 317 -9.66 -11.92 -14.44
N GLY A 318 -8.41 -12.37 -14.41
CA GLY A 318 -7.83 -13.11 -13.28
C GLY A 318 -7.72 -12.28 -12.00
N LEU A 319 -7.49 -10.97 -12.12
CA LEU A 319 -7.45 -10.05 -10.97
C LEU A 319 -8.82 -9.86 -10.31
N ALA A 320 -9.89 -9.85 -11.10
CA ALA A 320 -11.26 -9.67 -10.59
C ALA A 320 -11.69 -10.83 -9.69
N ALA A 321 -11.14 -12.03 -9.91
CA ALA A 321 -11.41 -13.21 -9.09
C ALA A 321 -10.91 -13.09 -7.64
N HIS A 322 -10.01 -12.15 -7.36
CA HIS A 322 -9.51 -11.88 -6.00
C HIS A 322 -10.38 -10.90 -5.20
N ILE A 323 -11.41 -10.31 -5.82
CA ILE A 323 -12.36 -9.44 -5.11
C ILE A 323 -13.42 -10.31 -4.43
N SER A 324 -13.44 -10.31 -3.09
CA SER A 324 -14.39 -11.08 -2.26
C SER A 324 -15.07 -10.19 -1.22
N PRO A 325 -16.37 -10.35 -0.91
CA PRO A 325 -17.04 -9.59 0.15
C PRO A 325 -16.37 -9.72 1.55
N GLU A 326 -15.54 -10.74 1.77
CA GLU A 326 -14.98 -11.13 3.07
C GLU A 326 -13.86 -10.20 3.59
N THR A 327 -13.10 -9.52 2.72
CA THR A 327 -11.89 -8.78 3.15
C THR A 327 -11.77 -7.38 2.53
N THR A 328 -12.10 -6.34 3.32
CA THR A 328 -12.05 -4.93 2.86
C THR A 328 -10.65 -4.50 2.40
N LEU A 329 -9.58 -4.91 3.08
CA LEU A 329 -8.21 -4.53 2.71
C LEU A 329 -7.72 -5.25 1.45
N ALA A 330 -7.92 -6.57 1.36
CA ALA A 330 -7.55 -7.34 0.17
C ALA A 330 -8.28 -6.82 -1.07
N ASN A 331 -9.57 -6.50 -0.95
CA ASN A 331 -10.35 -5.86 -2.01
C ASN A 331 -9.77 -4.51 -2.44
N ARG A 332 -9.35 -3.68 -1.49
CA ARG A 332 -8.72 -2.38 -1.80
C ARG A 332 -7.42 -2.58 -2.56
N ARG A 333 -6.57 -3.54 -2.15
CA ARG A 333 -5.32 -3.87 -2.83
C ARG A 333 -5.55 -4.42 -4.25
N ALA A 334 -6.49 -5.35 -4.42
CA ALA A 334 -6.85 -5.89 -5.72
C ALA A 334 -7.36 -4.78 -6.66
N ARG A 335 -8.26 -3.92 -6.18
CA ARG A 335 -8.75 -2.76 -6.95
C ARG A 335 -7.65 -1.76 -7.26
N ALA A 336 -6.76 -1.45 -6.31
CA ALA A 336 -5.63 -0.55 -6.56
C ALA A 336 -4.71 -1.12 -7.65
N CYS A 337 -4.40 -2.41 -7.60
CA CYS A 337 -3.62 -3.08 -8.65
C CYS A 337 -4.31 -2.99 -10.02
N MET A 338 -5.63 -3.22 -10.09
CA MET A 338 -6.41 -3.06 -11.33
C MET A 338 -6.35 -1.62 -11.86
N SER A 339 -6.61 -0.63 -11.00
CA SER A 339 -6.58 0.79 -11.38
C SER A 339 -5.20 1.22 -11.88
N MET A 340 -4.12 0.77 -11.22
CA MET A 340 -2.74 1.04 -11.65
C MET A 340 -2.42 0.39 -13.01
N MET A 341 -2.92 -0.82 -13.27
CA MET A 341 -2.74 -1.49 -14.57
C MET A 341 -3.58 -0.86 -15.69
N GLU A 342 -4.74 -0.31 -15.36
CA GLU A 342 -5.59 0.45 -16.28
C GLU A 342 -5.06 1.88 -16.55
N GLY A 343 -4.01 2.30 -15.83
CA GLY A 343 -3.42 3.63 -15.97
C GLY A 343 -4.30 4.74 -15.41
N SER A 344 -5.07 4.47 -14.35
CA SER A 344 -5.86 5.50 -13.67
C SER A 344 -4.95 6.64 -13.20
N SER A 345 -5.30 7.89 -13.53
CA SER A 345 -4.53 9.08 -13.16
C SER A 345 -4.24 9.12 -11.67
N ASP A 346 -2.97 9.26 -11.30
CA ASP A 346 -2.57 9.45 -9.91
C ASP A 346 -2.65 10.93 -9.50
N VAL A 347 -2.27 11.23 -8.25
CA VAL A 347 -2.34 12.59 -7.70
C VAL A 347 -1.49 13.60 -8.49
N LEU A 348 -0.31 13.19 -9.02
CA LEU A 348 0.54 14.07 -9.82
C LEU A 348 -0.09 14.32 -11.18
N ASP A 349 -0.66 13.28 -11.80
CA ASP A 349 -1.36 13.43 -13.09
C ASP A 349 -2.55 14.38 -12.95
N LEU A 350 -3.34 14.26 -11.88
CA LEU A 350 -4.45 15.17 -11.58
C LEU A 350 -3.97 16.62 -11.36
N MET A 351 -2.85 16.82 -10.66
CA MET A 351 -2.25 18.14 -10.46
C MET A 351 -1.77 18.75 -11.79
N ILE A 352 -1.11 17.96 -12.64
CA ILE A 352 -0.65 18.39 -13.97
C ILE A 352 -1.84 18.78 -14.85
N HIS A 353 -2.91 17.97 -14.84
CA HIS A 353 -4.13 18.26 -15.59
C HIS A 353 -4.81 19.57 -15.17
N ALA A 354 -4.73 19.95 -13.89
CA ALA A 354 -5.29 21.22 -13.42
C ALA A 354 -4.64 22.43 -14.13
N TYR A 355 -3.33 22.38 -14.39
CA TYR A 355 -2.62 23.43 -15.14
C TYR A 355 -2.79 23.30 -16.66
N GLN A 356 -2.94 22.08 -17.17
CA GLN A 356 -3.07 21.79 -18.61
C GLN A 356 -4.48 22.01 -19.16
N SER A 357 -5.51 22.15 -18.32
CA SER A 357 -6.88 22.49 -18.75
C SER A 357 -6.99 23.80 -19.56
N SER A 358 -5.89 24.57 -19.65
CA SER A 358 -5.74 25.78 -20.49
C SER A 358 -4.95 25.57 -21.80
N PHE A 359 -4.47 24.36 -22.11
CA PHE A 359 -3.75 24.03 -23.35
C PHE A 359 -4.44 22.85 -24.07
N GLU A 360 -4.68 22.99 -25.37
CA GLU A 360 -5.41 22.00 -26.17
C GLU A 360 -4.80 20.60 -26.09
N ASN A 361 -5.67 19.62 -25.82
CA ASN A 361 -5.39 18.21 -25.63
C ASN A 361 -4.76 17.56 -26.88
N GLY A 362 -3.45 17.32 -26.84
CA GLY A 362 -2.77 16.37 -27.71
C GLY A 362 -2.76 14.98 -27.08
N VAL A 363 -3.75 14.15 -27.43
CA VAL A 363 -3.79 12.71 -27.11
C VAL A 363 -2.62 12.00 -27.81
N ASN A 364 -1.88 11.17 -27.05
CA ASN A 364 -0.71 10.35 -27.44
C ASN A 364 0.69 11.00 -27.33
N ALA A 365 1.05 11.53 -26.17
CA ALA A 365 2.46 11.66 -25.80
C ALA A 365 2.95 10.33 -25.18
N LYS A 366 4.05 9.77 -25.70
CA LYS A 366 4.83 8.74 -25.00
C LYS A 366 5.11 9.21 -23.57
N ALA A 367 5.20 8.27 -22.63
CA ALA A 367 5.59 8.57 -21.24
C ALA A 367 6.80 9.54 -21.24
N PRO A 368 6.67 10.73 -20.63
CA PRO A 368 7.70 11.75 -20.71
C PRO A 368 8.98 11.23 -20.05
N VAL A 369 10.13 11.53 -20.67
CA VAL A 369 11.45 11.16 -20.16
C VAL A 369 11.99 12.33 -19.33
N PRO A 370 12.56 12.09 -18.13
CA PRO A 370 13.14 13.16 -17.33
C PRO A 370 14.30 13.82 -18.08
N LYS A 371 14.34 15.16 -18.05
CA LYS A 371 15.29 16.01 -18.75
C LYS A 371 16.40 16.54 -17.83
N THR A 372 16.20 16.48 -16.52
CA THR A 372 17.08 17.07 -15.50
C THR A 372 17.55 16.03 -14.48
N TRP A 373 18.40 16.46 -13.55
CA TRP A 373 18.87 15.62 -12.44
C TRP A 373 17.76 15.32 -11.41
N LEU A 374 16.61 15.99 -11.49
CA LEU A 374 15.44 15.66 -10.67
C LEU A 374 14.97 14.22 -10.92
N GLY A 375 15.16 13.69 -12.13
CA GLY A 375 14.95 12.27 -12.42
C GLY A 375 13.49 11.80 -12.48
N ASP A 376 12.52 12.68 -12.21
CA ASP A 376 11.08 12.41 -12.37
C ASP A 376 10.46 13.39 -13.38
N ALA A 377 10.02 12.84 -14.52
CA ALA A 377 9.44 13.62 -15.61
C ALA A 377 8.13 14.32 -15.24
N ARG A 378 7.36 13.78 -14.27
CA ARG A 378 6.08 14.36 -13.84
C ARG A 378 6.31 15.53 -12.90
N VAL A 379 7.30 15.42 -12.01
CA VAL A 379 7.74 16.56 -11.17
C VAL A 379 8.23 17.70 -12.05
N GLU A 380 9.07 17.38 -13.05
CA GLU A 380 9.56 18.34 -14.04
C GLU A 380 8.40 19.00 -14.82
N GLN A 381 7.44 18.20 -15.30
CA GLN A 381 6.29 18.72 -16.02
C GLN A 381 5.40 19.61 -15.14
N LEU A 382 5.16 19.21 -13.89
CA LEU A 382 4.40 20.02 -12.93
C LEU A 382 5.09 21.37 -12.67
N PHE A 383 6.41 21.38 -12.49
CA PHE A 383 7.21 22.60 -12.38
C PHE A 383 7.04 23.48 -13.62
N GLU A 384 7.29 22.90 -14.81
CA GLU A 384 7.26 23.64 -16.08
C GLU A 384 5.88 24.27 -16.32
N CYS A 385 4.80 23.51 -16.13
CA CYS A 385 3.43 24.00 -16.26
C CYS A 385 3.12 25.11 -15.25
N SER A 386 3.48 24.92 -13.98
CA SER A 386 3.18 25.90 -12.92
C SER A 386 3.90 27.22 -13.15
N VAL A 387 5.19 27.18 -13.47
CA VAL A 387 6.00 28.39 -13.68
C VAL A 387 5.63 29.10 -14.98
N ASN A 388 5.32 28.36 -16.06
CA ASN A 388 4.87 28.98 -17.31
C ASN A 388 3.48 29.61 -17.19
N GLU A 389 2.58 29.05 -16.39
CA GLU A 389 1.28 29.68 -16.12
C GLU A 389 1.44 30.95 -15.29
N MET A 390 2.29 30.93 -14.26
CA MET A 390 2.66 32.14 -13.52
C MET A 390 3.27 33.20 -14.47
N ALA A 391 4.23 32.82 -15.31
CA ALA A 391 4.87 33.72 -16.27
C ALA A 391 3.86 34.30 -17.28
N ARG A 392 2.81 33.55 -17.65
CA ARG A 392 1.71 34.06 -18.48
C ARG A 392 0.95 35.17 -17.76
N ILE A 393 0.50 34.91 -16.53
CA ILE A 393 -0.27 35.86 -15.73
C ILE A 393 0.54 37.14 -15.51
N VAL A 394 1.80 37.02 -15.06
CA VAL A 394 2.69 38.16 -14.85
C VAL A 394 2.96 38.92 -16.16
N GLY A 395 3.15 38.20 -17.29
CA GLY A 395 3.33 38.82 -18.59
C GLY A 395 2.14 39.70 -19.02
N ASP A 396 0.92 39.23 -18.76
CA ASP A 396 -0.32 39.96 -19.03
C ASP A 396 -0.43 41.20 -18.12
N GLU A 397 -0.11 41.07 -16.81
CA GLU A 397 -0.11 42.20 -15.87
C GLU A 397 0.96 43.27 -16.18
N ILE A 398 2.13 42.84 -16.67
CA ILE A 398 3.19 43.73 -17.16
C ILE A 398 2.69 44.53 -18.36
N PHE A 399 1.92 43.90 -19.25
CA PHE A 399 1.34 44.55 -20.42
C PHE A 399 0.30 45.60 -20.04
N ASP A 400 -0.51 45.36 -19.01
CA ASP A 400 -1.45 46.36 -18.49
C ASP A 400 -0.73 47.54 -17.81
N ASN A 401 0.50 47.31 -17.33
CA ASN A 401 1.30 48.29 -16.59
C ASN A 401 2.62 48.68 -17.28
N LEU A 402 2.62 48.84 -18.60
CA LEU A 402 3.83 49.20 -19.38
C LEU A 402 4.50 50.54 -18.99
N HIS A 403 3.83 51.38 -18.20
CA HIS A 403 4.40 52.64 -17.72
C HIS A 403 5.37 52.44 -16.54
N ALA A 404 5.31 51.31 -15.85
CA ALA A 404 6.25 50.98 -14.78
C ALA A 404 7.66 50.65 -15.32
N GLY A 405 8.66 50.80 -14.45
CA GLY A 405 10.07 50.52 -14.78
C GLY A 405 10.36 49.01 -14.80
N GLU A 406 11.43 48.64 -15.52
CA GLU A 406 11.91 47.25 -15.62
C GLU A 406 12.18 46.62 -14.24
N GLU A 407 12.69 47.40 -13.29
CA GLU A 407 12.96 46.97 -11.91
C GLU A 407 11.68 46.60 -11.14
N SER A 408 10.59 47.34 -11.37
CA SER A 408 9.30 47.07 -10.73
C SER A 408 8.69 45.78 -11.27
N HIS A 409 8.72 45.59 -12.59
CA HIS A 409 8.25 44.36 -13.23
C HIS A 409 9.08 43.13 -12.82
N LEU A 410 10.40 43.28 -12.71
CA LEU A 410 11.28 42.22 -12.20
C LEU A 410 10.99 41.86 -10.75
N SER A 411 10.78 42.86 -9.90
CA SER A 411 10.48 42.63 -8.48
C SER A 411 9.18 41.84 -8.32
N GLU A 412 8.14 42.18 -9.11
CA GLU A 412 6.88 41.45 -9.10
C GLU A 412 7.03 40.03 -9.66
N LEU A 413 7.71 39.86 -10.80
CA LEU A 413 7.95 38.53 -11.39
C LEU A 413 8.63 37.58 -10.40
N PHE A 414 9.69 38.01 -9.73
CA PHE A 414 10.41 37.14 -8.80
C PHE A 414 9.68 36.94 -7.47
N LYS A 415 8.81 37.88 -7.07
CA LYS A 415 7.88 37.69 -5.95
C LYS A 415 6.83 36.62 -6.28
N GLU A 416 6.22 36.68 -7.45
CA GLU A 416 5.27 35.67 -7.91
C GLU A 416 5.93 34.31 -8.16
N LEU A 417 7.17 34.31 -8.67
CA LEU A 417 7.98 33.09 -8.75
C LEU A 417 8.21 32.47 -7.38
N LYS A 418 8.56 33.27 -6.37
CA LYS A 418 8.74 32.76 -5.00
C LYS A 418 7.48 32.08 -4.49
N PHE A 419 6.31 32.73 -4.62
CA PHE A 419 5.03 32.16 -4.21
C PHE A 419 4.68 30.88 -4.99
N CYS A 420 4.93 30.88 -6.30
CA CYS A 420 4.73 29.72 -7.16
C CYS A 420 5.57 28.52 -6.69
N LEU A 421 6.85 28.73 -6.35
CA LEU A 421 7.76 27.68 -5.87
C LEU A 421 7.39 27.16 -4.48
N GLU A 422 6.94 28.03 -3.57
CA GLU A 422 6.44 27.62 -2.24
C GLU A 422 5.18 26.76 -2.36
N LYS A 423 4.26 27.14 -3.26
CA LYS A 423 3.07 26.34 -3.58
C LYS A 423 3.45 25.00 -4.21
N LEU A 424 4.39 25.00 -5.17
CA LEU A 424 4.86 23.77 -5.82
C LEU A 424 5.48 22.81 -4.81
N SER A 425 6.32 23.31 -3.89
CA SER A 425 6.92 22.50 -2.82
C SER A 425 5.85 21.88 -1.92
N SER A 426 4.81 22.65 -1.57
CA SER A 426 3.67 22.15 -0.79
C SER A 426 2.88 21.06 -1.55
N GLN A 427 2.68 21.24 -2.86
CA GLN A 427 2.01 20.25 -3.72
C GLN A 427 2.83 18.96 -3.84
N LEU A 428 4.14 19.08 -4.01
CA LEU A 428 5.05 17.93 -4.10
C LEU A 428 5.20 17.21 -2.77
N ALA A 429 5.20 17.93 -1.63
CA ALA A 429 5.17 17.31 -0.31
C ALA A 429 3.86 16.53 -0.09
N PHE A 430 2.72 17.08 -0.50
CA PHE A 430 1.44 16.35 -0.47
C PHE A 430 1.48 15.11 -1.37
N ALA A 431 1.91 15.26 -2.62
CA ALA A 431 2.00 14.14 -3.56
C ALA A 431 2.97 13.05 -3.08
N ALA A 432 4.12 13.43 -2.51
CA ALA A 432 5.07 12.48 -1.95
C ALA A 432 4.49 11.69 -0.78
N ASN A 433 3.62 12.31 0.05
CA ASN A 433 2.91 11.60 1.11
C ASN A 433 1.85 10.64 0.56
N GLU A 434 1.03 11.10 -0.39
CA GLU A 434 -0.03 10.28 -0.98
C GLU A 434 0.51 9.10 -1.81
N LEU A 435 1.64 9.28 -2.49
CA LEU A 435 2.29 8.26 -3.31
C LEU A 435 3.30 7.39 -2.54
N ASP A 436 3.49 7.66 -1.24
CA ASP A 436 4.53 7.06 -0.41
C ASP A 436 5.92 7.12 -1.07
N ALA A 437 6.23 8.26 -1.69
CA ALA A 437 7.47 8.45 -2.42
C ALA A 437 8.68 8.38 -1.47
N HIS A 438 9.78 7.79 -1.94
CA HIS A 438 11.05 7.78 -1.21
C HIS A 438 11.74 9.15 -1.23
N GLU A 439 11.46 9.97 -2.23
CA GLU A 439 12.10 11.26 -2.42
C GLU A 439 11.06 12.37 -2.57
N ARG A 440 11.39 13.57 -2.12
CA ARG A 440 10.62 14.79 -2.40
C ARG A 440 11.55 15.94 -2.77
N PHE A 441 10.97 16.95 -3.41
CA PHE A 441 11.69 18.15 -3.84
C PHE A 441 11.10 19.40 -3.21
N ASP A 442 11.97 20.22 -2.63
CA ASP A 442 11.65 21.54 -2.11
C ASP A 442 12.36 22.62 -2.92
N PHE A 443 11.62 23.67 -3.24
CA PHE A 443 12.07 24.81 -4.03
C PHE A 443 11.97 26.06 -3.17
N SER A 444 13.07 26.78 -3.01
CA SER A 444 13.09 28.04 -2.28
C SER A 444 13.78 29.12 -3.08
N LEU A 445 13.25 30.34 -2.96
CA LEU A 445 13.80 31.52 -3.62
C LEU A 445 13.94 32.63 -2.58
N SER A 446 15.17 33.08 -2.38
CA SER A 446 15.49 34.22 -1.52
C SER A 446 15.99 35.40 -2.33
N GLN A 447 15.70 36.61 -1.86
CA GLN A 447 16.08 37.86 -2.50
C GLN A 447 17.00 38.66 -1.58
N ARG A 448 18.09 39.18 -2.13
CA ARG A 448 18.91 40.22 -1.52
C ARG A 448 18.95 41.45 -2.42
N ILE A 449 18.61 42.59 -1.84
CA ILE A 449 18.72 43.90 -2.49
C ILE A 449 20.12 44.46 -2.16
N ILE A 450 20.82 44.93 -3.19
CA ILE A 450 22.13 45.56 -3.01
C ILE A 450 21.94 47.01 -2.55
N GLY A 451 22.64 47.41 -1.49
CA GLY A 451 22.63 48.80 -1.01
C GLY A 451 23.59 49.70 -1.81
N LYS A 452 23.33 51.02 -1.77
CA LYS A 452 24.20 52.07 -2.35
C LYS A 452 25.73 51.96 -2.04
N PRO A 453 26.19 51.41 -0.90
CA PRO A 453 27.63 51.24 -0.63
C PRO A 453 28.31 50.12 -1.43
N GLU A 454 27.57 49.11 -1.88
CA GLU A 454 28.10 47.94 -2.61
C GLU A 454 28.11 48.17 -4.12
N GLU A 455 27.83 49.40 -4.52
CA GLU A 455 27.32 49.77 -5.82
C GLU A 455 28.50 50.38 -6.65
N GLY A 456 29.10 49.63 -7.57
CA GLY A 456 29.83 50.17 -8.74
C GLY A 456 31.33 49.90 -8.84
N GLY A 457 31.75 48.64 -9.05
CA GLY A 457 33.14 48.33 -9.41
C GLY A 457 33.33 47.47 -10.65
N ALA A 458 34.59 47.11 -10.92
CA ALA A 458 35.01 46.40 -12.14
C ALA A 458 34.27 45.06 -12.33
N GLY A 459 34.04 44.64 -13.57
CA GLY A 459 33.49 43.34 -14.02
C GLY A 459 34.33 42.13 -13.63
N ILE A 460 33.92 40.93 -14.05
CA ILE A 460 34.83 39.76 -14.02
C ILE A 460 35.71 39.90 -15.24
N ASP A 461 36.99 40.19 -15.00
CA ASP A 461 37.99 40.38 -16.06
C ASP A 461 37.60 41.48 -17.10
N HIS A 462 36.68 42.39 -16.75
CA HIS A 462 36.12 43.47 -17.59
C HIS A 462 35.92 44.79 -16.82
N PRO A 463 35.79 45.95 -17.51
CA PRO A 463 35.73 47.25 -16.84
C PRO A 463 34.39 47.57 -16.15
N ARG A 464 33.28 46.91 -16.51
CA ARG A 464 31.95 47.16 -15.93
C ARG A 464 31.21 45.85 -15.64
N PHE A 465 30.57 45.77 -14.47
CA PHE A 465 29.61 44.73 -14.11
C PHE A 465 28.21 45.34 -14.17
N SER A 466 27.45 45.06 -15.24
CA SER A 466 26.11 45.61 -15.44
C SER A 466 25.15 44.49 -15.86
N THR A 467 24.28 44.09 -14.93
CA THR A 467 23.15 43.18 -15.17
C THR A 467 21.97 43.64 -14.33
N ASP A 468 20.74 43.37 -14.75
CA ASP A 468 19.58 43.70 -13.92
C ASP A 468 19.43 42.67 -12.78
N VAL A 469 19.57 41.39 -13.10
CA VAL A 469 19.45 40.28 -12.17
C VAL A 469 20.69 39.41 -12.20
N CYS A 470 21.13 38.97 -11.02
CA CYS A 470 22.03 37.83 -10.85
C CYS A 470 21.28 36.71 -10.13
N LEU A 471 21.10 35.58 -10.81
CA LEU A 471 20.47 34.39 -10.26
C LEU A 471 21.56 33.40 -9.83
N ILE A 472 21.61 33.10 -8.53
CA ILE A 472 22.41 32.04 -7.94
C ILE A 472 21.53 30.80 -7.85
N PHE A 473 21.93 29.70 -8.48
CA PHE A 473 21.28 28.41 -8.33
C PHE A 473 22.12 27.49 -7.46
N LYS A 474 21.48 26.83 -6.49
CA LYS A 474 22.05 25.76 -5.66
C LYS A 474 21.22 24.49 -5.82
N ALA A 475 21.86 23.43 -6.33
CA ALA A 475 21.32 22.08 -6.29
C ALA A 475 21.80 21.40 -5.01
N MET A 476 20.86 20.96 -4.18
CA MET A 476 21.12 20.33 -2.89
C MET A 476 20.52 18.92 -2.85
N ASP A 477 21.21 18.00 -2.20
CA ASP A 477 20.81 16.60 -2.07
C ASP A 477 21.08 16.12 -0.65
N ASP A 478 20.03 15.85 0.11
CA ASP A 478 20.09 15.51 1.55
C ASP A 478 20.97 16.46 2.38
N GLY A 479 20.99 17.73 1.97
CA GLY A 479 21.68 18.84 2.66
C GLY A 479 23.10 19.07 2.13
N VAL A 480 23.55 18.25 1.20
CA VAL A 480 24.85 18.40 0.52
C VAL A 480 24.67 19.24 -0.75
N CYS A 481 25.51 20.25 -0.93
CA CYS A 481 25.50 21.06 -2.15
C CYS A 481 26.17 20.29 -3.31
N LEU A 482 25.37 19.86 -4.28
CA LEU A 482 25.84 19.19 -5.49
C LEU A 482 26.50 20.17 -6.47
N SER A 483 25.90 21.35 -6.63
CA SER A 483 26.37 22.37 -7.55
C SER A 483 25.85 23.74 -7.13
N GLN A 484 26.71 24.76 -7.26
CA GLN A 484 26.34 26.16 -7.13
C GLN A 484 26.78 26.91 -8.39
N ARG A 485 25.88 27.70 -8.99
CA ARG A 485 26.15 28.41 -10.25
C ARG A 485 25.52 29.79 -10.27
N ALA A 486 26.12 30.70 -11.01
CA ALA A 486 25.60 32.05 -11.19
C ALA A 486 25.23 32.32 -12.66
N THR A 487 24.10 32.97 -12.87
CA THR A 487 23.53 33.32 -14.18
C THR A 487 23.19 34.80 -14.21
N LEU A 488 23.56 35.49 -15.30
CA LEU A 488 23.31 36.92 -15.47
C LEU A 488 22.10 37.12 -16.38
N ILE A 489 21.19 38.00 -15.99
CA ILE A 489 19.96 38.29 -16.74
C ILE A 489 19.80 39.80 -16.89
N GLN A 490 19.75 40.26 -18.14
CA GLN A 490 19.35 41.61 -18.49
C GLN A 490 17.88 41.60 -18.92
N ALA A 491 17.04 42.35 -18.24
CA ALA A 491 15.65 42.49 -18.61
C ALA A 491 15.45 43.54 -19.70
N LYS A 492 14.44 43.32 -20.54
CA LYS A 492 13.94 44.31 -21.49
C LYS A 492 12.43 44.30 -21.49
N ARG A 493 11.82 45.42 -21.13
CA ARG A 493 10.37 45.58 -21.20
C ARG A 493 9.89 45.88 -22.61
N LEU A 494 8.67 45.45 -22.89
CA LEU A 494 7.96 45.85 -24.09
C LEU A 494 7.70 47.37 -24.05
N GLN A 495 7.86 48.04 -25.19
CA GLN A 495 7.67 49.49 -25.30
C GLN A 495 6.86 49.83 -26.53
N MET A 496 6.05 50.88 -26.40
CA MET A 496 5.42 51.55 -27.54
C MET A 496 6.30 52.72 -27.96
N ILE A 497 6.76 52.74 -29.21
CA ILE A 497 7.63 53.80 -29.73
C ILE A 497 6.83 54.65 -30.72
N ASN A 498 6.51 55.89 -30.37
CA ASN A 498 5.94 56.89 -31.28
C ASN A 498 4.73 56.40 -32.13
N GLY A 499 3.79 55.66 -31.51
CA GLY A 499 2.60 55.13 -32.20
C GLY A 499 2.85 53.93 -33.13
N ARG A 500 4.03 53.31 -33.07
CA ARG A 500 4.42 52.11 -33.83
C ARG A 500 4.08 50.82 -33.06
N PRO A 501 4.10 49.65 -33.73
CA PRO A 501 3.96 48.33 -33.09
C PRO A 501 4.89 48.18 -31.87
N PHE A 502 4.41 47.42 -30.89
CA PHE A 502 5.15 47.11 -29.66
C PHE A 502 6.47 46.39 -29.97
N VAL A 503 7.57 46.84 -29.35
CA VAL A 503 8.91 46.29 -29.55
C VAL A 503 9.71 46.26 -28.26
N TYR A 504 10.67 45.32 -28.18
CA TYR A 504 11.72 45.30 -27.17
C TYR A 504 12.94 46.06 -27.69
N SER A 505 13.34 47.12 -26.99
CA SER A 505 14.49 47.96 -27.37
C SER A 505 15.78 47.45 -26.72
N ILE A 506 16.69 46.87 -27.50
CA ILE A 506 17.93 46.26 -27.00
C ILE A 506 19.10 47.21 -27.26
N LYS A 507 19.81 47.62 -26.20
CA LYS A 507 21.00 48.47 -26.33
C LYS A 507 22.23 47.59 -26.53
N ARG A 508 22.97 47.83 -27.61
CA ARG A 508 24.16 47.05 -27.98
C ARG A 508 25.23 47.07 -26.90
N ASP A 509 25.55 48.24 -26.36
CA ASP A 509 26.57 48.36 -25.30
C ASP A 509 26.21 47.49 -24.07
N GLN A 510 24.94 47.48 -23.65
CA GLN A 510 24.49 46.64 -22.53
C GLN A 510 24.55 45.14 -22.86
N LEU A 511 24.25 44.78 -24.11
CA LEU A 511 24.28 43.40 -24.57
C LEU A 511 25.71 42.87 -24.68
N ASP A 512 26.61 43.65 -25.27
CA ASP A 512 28.03 43.32 -25.38
C ASP A 512 28.67 43.23 -23.97
N ASP A 513 28.30 44.16 -23.07
CA ASP A 513 28.77 44.15 -21.67
C ASP A 513 28.35 42.87 -20.91
N ILE A 514 27.12 42.38 -21.07
CA ILE A 514 26.66 41.16 -20.36
C ILE A 514 27.15 39.88 -21.04
N ALA A 515 27.20 39.84 -22.38
CA ALA A 515 27.61 38.65 -23.14
C ALA A 515 29.11 38.32 -22.97
N THR A 516 29.94 39.32 -22.68
CA THR A 516 31.38 39.13 -22.46
C THR A 516 31.73 38.64 -21.05
N GLN A 517 30.84 38.81 -20.07
CA GLN A 517 31.10 38.43 -18.68
C GLN A 517 31.04 36.91 -18.45
N THR A 518 30.10 36.22 -19.09
CA THR A 518 29.95 34.76 -19.01
C THR A 518 29.07 34.25 -20.15
N LEU A 519 29.22 32.98 -20.51
CA LEU A 519 28.32 32.31 -21.46
C LEU A 519 26.92 32.10 -20.86
N ALA A 520 26.80 32.11 -19.53
CA ALA A 520 25.53 32.03 -18.79
C ALA A 520 24.83 33.40 -18.65
N SER A 521 24.81 34.17 -19.73
CA SER A 521 24.22 35.50 -19.81
C SER A 521 23.00 35.49 -20.71
N PHE A 522 21.88 36.06 -20.24
CA PHE A 522 20.58 35.98 -20.91
C PHE A 522 19.85 37.32 -20.96
N LEU A 523 18.99 37.46 -21.97
CA LEU A 523 17.97 38.50 -22.06
C LEU A 523 16.63 37.93 -21.61
N LEU A 524 15.97 38.60 -20.67
CA LEU A 524 14.59 38.28 -20.27
C LEU A 524 13.64 39.35 -20.81
N LEU A 525 12.72 38.94 -21.67
CA LEU A 525 11.81 39.86 -22.35
C LEU A 525 10.47 39.93 -21.60
N LEU A 526 10.18 41.11 -21.05
CA LEU A 526 9.04 41.36 -20.16
C LEU A 526 7.85 41.91 -20.96
N GLY A 527 6.85 41.06 -21.17
CA GLY A 527 5.63 41.37 -21.90
C GLY A 527 4.67 40.18 -21.97
N PRO A 528 3.53 40.33 -22.67
CA PRO A 528 2.49 39.32 -22.70
C PRO A 528 2.93 38.08 -23.47
N ALA A 529 2.22 36.99 -23.22
CA ALA A 529 2.39 35.73 -23.92
C ALA A 529 2.23 35.88 -25.45
N HIS A 530 3.09 35.23 -26.23
CA HIS A 530 2.98 35.20 -27.69
C HIS A 530 3.23 33.78 -28.23
N GLY A 531 2.21 33.20 -28.87
CA GLY A 531 2.23 31.78 -29.26
C GLY A 531 2.33 30.86 -28.03
N SER A 532 3.28 29.92 -28.03
CA SER A 532 3.60 29.08 -26.87
C SER A 532 4.62 29.69 -25.91
N SER A 533 5.25 30.81 -26.27
CA SER A 533 6.30 31.43 -25.44
C SER A 533 5.70 32.29 -24.34
N ARG A 534 6.20 32.15 -23.11
CA ARG A 534 5.86 32.95 -21.91
C ARG A 534 7.12 33.61 -21.39
N LEU A 535 7.16 34.96 -21.35
CA LEU A 535 8.35 35.75 -20.96
C LEU A 535 9.66 35.21 -21.59
N PRO A 536 9.85 35.37 -22.91
CA PRO A 536 10.94 34.73 -23.64
C PRO A 536 12.32 35.04 -23.03
N VAL A 537 13.13 33.99 -22.86
CA VAL A 537 14.53 34.07 -22.42
C VAL A 537 15.45 33.71 -23.58
N ILE A 538 16.35 34.62 -23.95
CA ILE A 538 17.25 34.49 -25.10
C ILE A 538 18.70 34.55 -24.61
N PRO A 539 19.60 33.63 -25.01
CA PRO A 539 21.02 33.75 -24.73
C PRO A 539 21.60 35.06 -25.27
N ALA A 540 22.35 35.81 -24.45
CA ALA A 540 22.90 37.11 -24.84
C ALA A 540 23.87 36.98 -26.03
N GLY A 541 24.72 35.95 -26.03
CA GLY A 541 25.64 35.67 -27.14
C GLY A 541 24.94 35.44 -28.47
N LEU A 542 23.80 34.73 -28.47
CA LEU A 542 22.97 34.56 -29.67
C LEU A 542 22.49 35.91 -30.21
N MET A 543 22.02 36.79 -29.33
CA MET A 543 21.58 38.12 -29.75
C MET A 543 22.73 38.97 -30.30
N VAL A 544 23.93 38.89 -29.71
CA VAL A 544 25.13 39.56 -30.23
C VAL A 544 25.40 39.13 -31.67
N ASP A 545 25.34 37.82 -31.93
CA ASP A 545 25.60 37.28 -33.26
C ASP A 545 24.53 37.65 -34.28
N LEU A 546 23.25 37.66 -33.88
CA LEU A 546 22.15 38.12 -34.73
C LEU A 546 22.26 39.61 -35.06
N MET A 547 22.69 40.44 -34.11
CA MET A 547 22.88 41.88 -34.33
C MET A 547 24.09 42.22 -35.21
N LYS A 548 25.02 41.29 -35.42
CA LYS A 548 26.06 41.42 -36.46
C LYS A 548 25.48 41.29 -37.87
N GLN A 549 24.43 40.48 -38.03
CA GLN A 549 23.78 40.23 -39.32
C GLN A 549 22.67 41.24 -39.63
N ASN A 550 22.00 41.76 -38.60
CA ASN A 550 20.90 42.70 -38.73
C ASN A 550 21.12 43.90 -37.79
N SER A 551 21.22 45.11 -38.36
CA SER A 551 21.50 46.34 -37.60
C SER A 551 20.32 46.86 -36.76
N SER A 552 19.17 46.18 -36.78
CA SER A 552 18.02 46.58 -35.96
C SER A 552 18.26 46.30 -34.47
N MET A 553 18.07 47.34 -33.66
CA MET A 553 18.17 47.32 -32.19
C MET A 553 16.82 47.02 -31.52
N SER A 554 15.80 46.67 -32.31
CA SER A 554 14.45 46.39 -31.84
C SER A 554 14.01 44.98 -32.25
N LEU A 555 13.35 44.29 -31.32
CA LEU A 555 12.83 42.93 -31.49
C LEU A 555 11.30 42.93 -31.32
N SER A 556 10.57 42.36 -32.27
CA SER A 556 9.12 42.18 -32.15
C SER A 556 8.78 41.04 -31.19
N PRO A 557 7.58 41.04 -30.55
CA PRO A 557 7.11 39.93 -29.72
C PRO A 557 7.12 38.57 -30.42
N SER A 558 6.75 38.54 -31.71
CA SER A 558 6.76 37.30 -32.51
C SER A 558 8.16 36.72 -32.69
N ASN A 559 9.15 37.58 -32.99
CA ASN A 559 10.53 37.15 -33.17
C ASN A 559 11.16 36.76 -31.82
N ALA A 560 10.84 37.51 -30.76
CA ALA A 560 11.23 37.17 -29.40
C ALA A 560 10.76 35.76 -28.99
N ALA A 561 9.50 35.44 -29.27
CA ALA A 561 8.93 34.11 -28.99
C ALA A 561 9.57 32.99 -29.84
N GLY A 562 10.02 33.29 -31.06
CA GLY A 562 10.69 32.31 -31.93
C GLY A 562 12.17 32.08 -31.60
N LEU A 563 12.82 33.04 -30.94
CA LEU A 563 14.25 32.97 -30.59
C LEU A 563 14.50 32.51 -29.15
N GLY A 564 13.54 32.76 -28.25
CA GLY A 564 13.66 32.47 -26.83
C GLY A 564 12.93 31.20 -26.40
N ARG A 565 13.32 30.68 -25.24
CA ARG A 565 12.56 29.67 -24.50
C ARG A 565 11.58 30.36 -23.56
N SER A 566 10.45 29.72 -23.25
CA SER A 566 9.59 30.20 -22.17
C SER A 566 10.35 30.20 -20.84
N PHE A 567 10.03 31.14 -19.96
CA PHE A 567 10.72 31.32 -18.69
C PHE A 567 10.76 30.04 -17.84
N GLY A 568 9.64 29.33 -17.70
CA GLY A 568 9.59 28.07 -16.94
C GLY A 568 10.44 26.96 -17.56
N THR A 569 10.43 26.85 -18.90
CA THR A 569 11.24 25.87 -19.63
C THR A 569 12.74 26.17 -19.49
N TRP A 570 13.14 27.42 -19.66
CA TRP A 570 14.53 27.85 -19.44
C TRP A 570 14.98 27.63 -18.00
N LEU A 571 14.15 27.99 -17.02
CA LEU A 571 14.48 27.82 -15.61
C LEU A 571 14.61 26.34 -15.24
N LEU A 572 13.73 25.48 -15.75
CA LEU A 572 13.77 24.05 -15.50
C LEU A 572 14.93 23.37 -16.23
N GLU A 573 14.93 23.45 -17.57
CA GLU A 573 15.89 22.69 -18.37
C GLU A 573 17.28 23.29 -18.25
N ASP A 574 17.45 24.60 -18.40
CA ASP A 574 18.79 25.16 -18.51
C ASP A 574 19.41 25.40 -17.13
N VAL A 575 18.68 26.03 -16.21
CA VAL A 575 19.18 26.40 -14.88
C VAL A 575 19.13 25.22 -13.92
N ILE A 576 17.93 24.70 -13.62
CA ILE A 576 17.76 23.57 -12.69
C ILE A 576 18.40 22.32 -13.28
N GLY A 577 18.27 22.07 -14.58
CA GLY A 577 18.89 20.96 -15.29
C GLY A 577 20.41 21.06 -15.42
N LEU A 578 21.05 22.08 -14.84
CA LEU A 578 22.50 22.17 -14.73
C LEU A 578 23.21 22.27 -16.09
N TRP A 579 22.52 22.70 -17.15
CA TRP A 579 23.08 22.93 -18.48
C TRP A 579 23.70 24.32 -18.63
N THR A 580 23.22 25.32 -17.86
CA THR A 580 23.78 26.67 -17.82
C THR A 580 24.31 27.05 -16.43
N GLY A 581 24.77 28.29 -16.30
CA GLY A 581 25.31 28.87 -15.07
C GLY A 581 26.83 28.75 -14.98
N ASP A 582 27.47 29.84 -14.61
CA ASP A 582 28.90 29.90 -14.37
C ASP A 582 29.25 29.22 -13.05
N ARG A 583 30.16 28.24 -13.12
CA ARG A 583 30.68 27.52 -11.95
C ARG A 583 31.92 28.18 -11.35
N THR A 584 32.50 29.20 -12.01
CA THR A 584 33.70 29.85 -11.51
C THR A 584 33.40 30.56 -10.20
N GLY A 585 34.22 30.28 -9.18
CA GLY A 585 34.10 30.90 -7.87
C GLY A 585 34.10 32.42 -7.96
N LYS A 586 34.78 33.02 -8.95
CA LYS A 586 34.80 34.47 -9.16
C LYS A 586 33.40 35.08 -9.32
N LEU A 587 32.52 34.51 -10.14
CA LEU A 587 31.18 35.08 -10.34
C LEU A 587 30.26 34.80 -9.15
N VAL A 588 30.33 33.60 -8.60
CA VAL A 588 29.54 33.20 -7.43
C VAL A 588 29.93 34.04 -6.21
N GLU A 589 31.22 34.19 -5.91
CA GLU A 589 31.73 35.02 -4.81
C GLU A 589 31.35 36.49 -4.97
N LYS A 590 31.43 36.99 -6.20
CA LYS A 590 31.02 38.37 -6.51
C LYS A 590 29.52 38.58 -6.32
N ALA A 591 28.70 37.61 -6.70
CA ALA A 591 27.26 37.62 -6.49
C ALA A 591 26.86 37.48 -5.00
N LEU A 592 27.66 36.78 -4.20
CA LEU A 592 27.42 36.60 -2.76
C LEU A 592 27.84 37.80 -1.89
N GLY A 593 28.50 38.81 -2.46
CA GLY A 593 28.72 40.12 -1.84
C GLY A 593 30.05 40.30 -1.10
N ARG A 594 31.15 40.40 -1.85
CA ARG A 594 32.36 41.13 -1.45
C ARG A 594 32.48 42.43 -2.25
N GLU A 595 33.34 43.37 -1.79
CA GLU A 595 33.54 44.72 -2.37
C GLU A 595 33.49 44.73 -3.92
N ASN A 596 32.79 45.72 -4.50
CA ASN A 596 32.64 46.02 -5.95
C ASN A 596 31.51 45.30 -6.75
N GLY A 597 30.24 45.40 -6.35
CA GLY A 597 29.09 44.80 -7.05
C GLY A 597 28.41 45.70 -8.11
N ARG A 598 27.55 45.11 -8.97
CA ARG A 598 26.25 45.68 -9.43
C ARG A 598 25.42 44.74 -10.37
N PRO A 599 24.81 43.66 -9.84
CA PRO A 599 23.41 43.33 -10.15
C PRO A 599 22.45 44.19 -9.32
N ARG A 600 21.31 44.63 -9.87
CA ARG A 600 20.31 45.37 -9.07
C ARG A 600 19.57 44.46 -8.08
N LEU A 601 19.37 43.21 -8.48
CA LEU A 601 18.72 42.18 -7.70
C LEU A 601 19.58 40.91 -7.68
N ILE A 602 19.82 40.36 -6.49
CA ILE A 602 20.40 39.03 -6.32
C ILE A 602 19.27 38.10 -5.86
N PHE A 603 19.08 37.02 -6.60
CA PHE A 603 18.16 35.95 -6.21
C PHE A 603 18.94 34.67 -6.02
N GLU A 604 18.66 33.95 -4.93
CA GLU A 604 19.19 32.62 -4.70
C GLU A 604 18.03 31.62 -4.77
N LEU A 605 18.06 30.78 -5.81
CA LEU A 605 17.18 29.64 -6.02
C LEU A 605 17.87 28.39 -5.49
N VAL A 606 17.26 27.74 -4.51
CA VAL A 606 17.71 26.45 -3.98
C VAL A 606 16.68 25.39 -4.33
N VAL A 607 17.16 24.31 -4.94
CA VAL A 607 16.37 23.09 -5.16
C VAL A 607 16.98 21.98 -4.34
N GLN A 608 16.20 21.46 -3.41
CA GLN A 608 16.61 20.47 -2.43
C GLN A 608 15.87 19.17 -2.70
N ARG A 609 16.62 18.11 -3.00
CA ARG A 609 16.12 16.74 -2.92
C ARG A 609 16.25 16.25 -1.48
N GLN A 610 15.20 15.62 -0.97
CA GLN A 610 15.16 15.01 0.36
C GLN A 610 14.72 13.56 0.25
N SER A 611 15.50 12.66 0.84
CA SER A 611 15.17 11.25 1.00
C SER A 611 14.35 11.03 2.28
N LYS A 612 13.37 10.13 2.21
CA LYS A 612 12.57 9.70 3.35
C LYS A 612 13.42 8.83 4.28
N GLY A 613 13.61 9.26 5.52
CA GLY A 613 14.33 8.50 6.55
C GLY A 613 13.46 7.41 7.19
N SER A 614 14.06 6.59 8.06
CA SER A 614 13.34 5.56 8.84
C SER A 614 12.23 6.15 9.73
N ASP A 615 12.42 7.40 10.15
CA ASP A 615 11.54 8.12 11.09
C ASP A 615 10.58 9.06 10.34
N GLY A 616 10.52 8.96 9.00
CA GLY A 616 9.73 9.83 8.12
C GLY A 616 10.58 10.93 7.47
N TRP A 617 9.91 12.00 7.03
CA TRP A 617 10.60 13.14 6.42
C TRP A 617 11.37 13.93 7.48
N ALA A 618 12.60 14.33 7.15
CA ALA A 618 13.35 15.24 8.00
C ALA A 618 12.54 16.53 8.24
N ALA A 619 12.45 16.96 9.49
CA ALA A 619 11.89 18.27 9.81
C ALA A 619 12.81 19.36 9.24
N LEU A 620 12.24 20.25 8.42
CA LEU A 620 12.92 21.42 7.86
C LEU A 620 13.23 22.46 8.95
#